data_AF-A0A832H2X4-F1
#
_entry.id   AF-A0A832H2X4-F1
#
_cell.length_a   1.000
_cell.length_b   1.000
_cell.length_c   1.000
_cell.angle_alpha   90.00
_cell.angle_beta   90.00
_cell.angle_gamma   90.00
#
_symmetry.space_group_name_H-M   'P 1'
#
loop_
_entity.id
_entity.type
_entity.pdbx_description
1 polymer ?
#
loop_
_entity_poly.entity_id
_entity_poly.type
_entity_poly.pdbx_seq_one_letter_code
_entity_poly.pdbx_strand_id
1 'polypeptide(L)'
;MDIVITIAAIGTLVFSFLVVNWLVNASFKAIAANPRFGQFSTNVTMLRRTISSLLLGLCLGLCLLVVGVNGVLIYQGKPVVGFYRDWLLRIPTEFWISLAIALFKCISLLLLVKLSLPYLRRSLDWACRYAQNSDQLVANDESIRKAFDTLQRILAISIWLLALVLCADFLQLPEVIPEYLAIALKAYLAIAIGQLVVKATSVLIDTLDALSLRFASGDNGLRYYERFRHLVPALKKTLEYVLYVLIAQIIVREIAPISWLAEYADEIVQMIGIYFLCGVIIEFVNILLEDLVLKTDELTDLQRQRRLTIIPLFKSIVKYSLYFAAAIYILKLIGIDPGPILAGAGIVGI
;
A
#
# COMPACT_ATOMS: atom_id res chain seq x y z
N MET A 1 -2.57 44.05 40.39
CA MET A 1 -3.48 42.88 40.34
C MET A 1 -3.35 42.15 39.01
N ASP A 2 -3.24 42.86 37.89
CA ASP A 2 -3.11 42.29 36.54
C ASP A 2 -1.87 41.41 36.32
N ILE A 3 -0.71 41.75 36.92
CA ILE A 3 0.52 40.93 36.83
C ILE A 3 0.30 39.52 37.42
N VAL A 4 -0.40 39.41 38.55
CA VAL A 4 -0.72 38.11 39.17
C VAL A 4 -1.62 37.27 38.26
N ILE A 5 -2.51 37.92 37.53
CA ILE A 5 -3.46 37.28 36.62
C ILE A 5 -2.76 36.81 35.34
N THR A 6 -1.78 37.58 34.84
CA THR A 6 -0.93 37.12 33.73
C THR A 6 -0.10 35.89 34.12
N ILE A 7 0.43 35.85 35.34
CA ILE A 7 1.17 34.69 35.85
C ILE A 7 0.24 33.48 36.00
N ALA A 8 -0.98 33.67 36.51
CA ALA A 8 -1.98 32.62 36.62
C ALA A 8 -2.41 32.07 35.25
N ALA A 9 -2.63 32.93 34.25
CA ALA A 9 -2.99 32.52 32.89
C ALA A 9 -1.88 31.68 32.23
N ILE A 10 -0.62 32.12 32.36
CA ILE A 10 0.56 31.37 31.88
C ILE A 10 0.65 30.03 32.62
N GLY A 11 0.48 30.02 33.95
CA GLY A 11 0.49 28.79 34.75
C GLY A 11 -0.58 27.79 34.32
N THR A 12 -1.79 28.27 34.00
CA THR A 12 -2.91 27.41 33.55
C THR A 12 -2.65 26.85 32.15
N LEU A 13 -2.05 27.64 31.25
CA LEU A 13 -1.68 27.23 29.90
C LEU A 13 -0.53 26.21 29.91
N VAL A 14 0.48 26.43 30.74
CA VAL A 14 1.57 25.47 30.95
C VAL A 14 1.02 24.17 31.54
N PHE A 15 0.12 24.25 32.52
CA PHE A 15 -0.51 23.07 33.11
C PHE A 15 -1.33 22.27 32.09
N SER A 16 -2.14 22.93 31.25
CA SER A 16 -2.92 22.22 30.22
C SER A 16 -2.02 21.54 29.19
N PHE A 17 -0.94 22.20 28.75
CA PHE A 17 0.05 21.59 27.85
C PHE A 17 0.82 20.44 28.49
N LEU A 18 1.13 20.51 29.79
CA LEU A 18 1.73 19.40 30.54
C LEU A 18 0.80 18.19 30.61
N VAL A 19 -0.50 18.41 30.84
CA VAL A 19 -1.50 17.34 30.84
C VAL A 19 -1.62 16.70 29.45
N VAL A 20 -1.68 17.50 28.39
CA VAL A 20 -1.71 16.99 27.01
C VAL A 20 -0.42 16.21 26.68
N ASN A 21 0.75 16.75 27.01
CA ASN A 21 2.02 16.07 26.79
C ASN A 21 2.14 14.78 27.61
N TRP A 22 1.60 14.76 28.83
CA TRP A 22 1.50 13.55 29.65
C TRP A 22 0.59 12.50 29.02
N LEU A 23 -0.57 12.92 28.48
CA LEU A 23 -1.53 12.03 27.81
C LEU A 23 -0.94 11.42 26.54
N VAL A 24 -0.23 12.23 25.75
CA VAL A 24 0.55 11.80 24.59
C VAL A 24 1.64 10.81 25.02
N ASN A 25 2.38 11.10 26.10
CA ASN A 25 3.39 10.17 26.63
C ASN A 25 2.79 8.84 27.09
N ALA A 26 1.64 8.87 27.76
CA ALA A 26 0.97 7.68 28.25
C ALA A 26 0.48 6.79 27.10
N SER A 27 -0.09 7.40 26.05
CA SER A 27 -0.53 6.69 24.85
C SER A 27 0.64 6.10 24.07
N PHE A 28 1.75 6.82 23.89
CA PHE A 28 2.96 6.25 23.29
C PHE A 28 3.58 5.12 24.13
N LYS A 29 3.55 5.23 25.46
CA LYS A 29 4.03 4.17 26.37
C LYS A 29 3.15 2.92 26.31
N ALA A 30 1.84 3.08 26.18
CA ALA A 30 0.90 1.97 25.98
C ALA A 30 1.12 1.26 24.63
N ILE A 31 1.44 2.01 23.58
CA ILE A 31 1.79 1.45 22.26
C ILE A 31 3.13 0.71 22.33
N ALA A 32 4.14 1.27 23.01
CA ALA A 32 5.47 0.65 23.14
C ALA A 32 5.50 -0.59 24.06
N ALA A 33 4.59 -0.69 25.04
CA ALA A 33 4.47 -1.86 25.91
C ALA A 33 3.92 -3.10 25.21
N ASN A 34 3.38 -2.97 24.00
CA ASN A 34 2.86 -4.08 23.23
C ASN A 34 4.00 -4.74 22.44
N PRO A 35 4.38 -6.01 22.72
CA PRO A 35 5.55 -6.67 22.12
C PRO A 35 5.49 -6.79 20.59
N ARG A 36 4.30 -6.60 19.99
CA ARG A 36 4.08 -6.57 18.53
C ARG A 36 4.65 -5.34 17.82
N PHE A 37 4.98 -4.25 18.54
CA PHE A 37 5.53 -3.02 17.96
C PHE A 37 7.04 -2.83 18.19
N GLY A 38 7.73 -3.84 18.74
CA GLY A 38 9.16 -3.75 19.08
C GLY A 38 10.07 -3.36 17.89
N GLN A 39 9.75 -3.81 16.67
CA GLN A 39 10.48 -3.47 15.44
C GLN A 39 10.37 -2.00 15.02
N PHE A 40 9.35 -1.26 15.48
CA PHE A 40 9.14 0.17 15.17
C PHE A 40 9.51 1.11 16.32
N SER A 41 10.08 0.58 17.41
CA SER A 41 10.37 1.34 18.64
C SER A 41 11.28 2.56 18.42
N THR A 42 12.24 2.48 17.51
CA THR A 42 13.12 3.61 17.12
C THR A 42 12.36 4.73 16.41
N ASN A 43 11.47 4.41 15.46
CA ASN A 43 10.65 5.42 14.78
C ASN A 43 9.60 6.02 15.72
N VAL A 44 9.01 5.22 16.61
CA VAL A 44 8.03 5.68 17.61
C VAL A 44 8.68 6.63 18.62
N THR A 45 9.91 6.37 19.04
CA THR A 45 10.64 7.27 19.95
C THR A 45 11.07 8.57 19.27
N MET A 46 11.45 8.54 17.98
CA MET A 46 11.68 9.77 17.21
C MET A 46 10.40 10.59 17.06
N LEU A 47 9.29 9.96 16.65
CA LEU A 47 7.99 10.62 16.48
C LEU A 47 7.51 11.26 17.79
N ARG A 48 7.67 10.54 18.91
CA ARG A 48 7.40 11.05 20.28
C ARG A 48 8.22 12.30 20.58
N ARG A 49 9.51 12.30 20.25
CA ARG A 49 10.40 13.45 20.49
C ARG A 49 9.99 14.65 19.64
N THR A 50 9.63 14.44 18.38
CA THR A 50 9.18 15.51 17.48
C THR A 50 7.86 16.11 17.93
N ILE A 51 6.88 15.29 18.28
CA ILE A 51 5.57 15.75 18.79
C ILE A 51 5.74 16.52 20.12
N SER A 52 6.55 16.01 21.04
CA SER A 52 6.81 16.68 22.31
C SER A 52 7.57 17.99 22.12
N SER A 53 8.54 18.04 21.19
CA SER A 53 9.26 19.25 20.81
C SER A 53 8.35 20.29 20.16
N LEU A 54 7.43 19.88 19.29
CA LEU A 54 6.43 20.75 18.67
C LEU A 54 5.45 21.29 19.71
N LEU A 55 4.93 20.44 20.60
CA LEU A 55 4.07 20.85 21.72
C LEU A 55 4.78 21.85 22.64
N LEU A 56 6.06 21.62 22.96
CA LEU A 56 6.86 22.56 23.77
C LEU A 56 7.10 23.88 23.04
N GLY A 57 7.46 23.84 21.75
CA GLY A 57 7.65 25.04 20.94
C GLY A 57 6.35 25.86 20.82
N LEU A 58 5.22 25.19 20.64
CA LEU A 58 3.91 25.83 20.55
C LEU A 58 3.45 26.38 21.91
N CYS A 59 3.73 25.68 23.01
CA CYS A 59 3.51 26.17 24.37
C CYS A 59 4.33 27.43 24.66
N LEU A 60 5.63 27.42 24.35
CA LEU A 60 6.51 28.58 24.49
C LEU A 60 6.02 29.77 23.64
N GLY A 61 5.66 29.50 22.38
CA GLY A 61 5.11 30.51 21.47
C GLY A 61 3.81 31.14 22.02
N LEU A 62 2.88 30.32 22.52
CA LEU A 62 1.65 30.79 23.14
C LEU A 62 1.91 31.56 24.44
N CYS A 63 2.86 31.12 25.27
CA CYS A 63 3.24 31.85 26.48
C CYS A 63 3.81 33.23 26.15
N LEU A 64 4.70 33.32 25.15
CA LEU A 64 5.24 34.58 24.66
C LEU A 64 4.14 35.49 24.09
N LEU A 65 3.17 34.92 23.38
CA LEU A 65 2.04 35.66 22.82
C LEU A 65 1.13 36.20 23.94
N VAL A 66 0.83 35.38 24.95
CA VAL A 66 0.08 35.80 26.15
C VAL A 66 0.80 36.90 26.91
N VAL A 67 2.12 36.78 27.10
CA VAL A 67 2.94 37.83 27.73
C VAL A 67 2.93 39.11 26.90
N GLY A 68 3.07 39.01 25.57
CA GLY A 68 3.08 40.16 24.67
C GLY A 68 1.74 40.90 24.64
N VAL A 69 0.63 40.17 24.47
CA VAL A 69 -0.73 40.74 24.46
C VAL A 69 -1.06 41.38 25.80
N ASN A 70 -0.75 40.71 26.91
CA ASN A 70 -0.99 41.26 28.24
C ASN A 70 -0.06 42.45 28.55
N GLY A 71 1.20 42.42 28.09
CA GLY A 71 2.14 43.53 28.23
C GLY A 71 1.65 44.79 27.50
N VAL A 72 1.12 44.64 26.28
CA VAL A 72 0.51 45.75 25.52
C VAL A 72 -0.74 46.28 26.22
N LEU A 73 -1.60 45.40 26.76
CA LEU A 73 -2.80 45.79 27.49
C LEU A 73 -2.47 46.58 28.78
N ILE A 74 -1.45 46.14 29.52
CA ILE A 74 -0.96 46.83 30.73
C ILE A 74 -0.34 48.19 30.36
N TYR A 75 0.44 48.26 29.27
CA TYR A 75 1.03 49.52 28.79
C TYR A 75 -0.04 50.54 28.35
N GLN A 76 -1.15 50.07 27.77
CA GLN A 76 -2.31 50.91 27.42
C GLN A 76 -3.22 51.24 28.61
N GLY A 77 -2.92 50.77 29.83
CA GLY A 77 -3.72 51.00 31.03
C GLY A 77 -5.09 50.31 31.03
N LYS A 78 -5.31 49.30 30.17
CA LYS A 78 -6.58 48.56 30.08
C LYS A 78 -6.58 47.37 31.05
N PRO A 79 -7.71 47.08 31.72
CA PRO A 79 -7.80 45.95 32.64
C PRO A 79 -7.73 44.61 31.88
N VAL A 80 -6.76 43.77 32.25
CA VAL A 80 -6.49 42.48 31.59
C VAL A 80 -7.66 41.51 31.78
N VAL A 81 -8.28 41.53 32.97
CA VAL A 81 -9.46 40.71 33.30
C VAL A 81 -10.64 41.06 32.41
N GLY A 82 -10.86 42.35 32.15
CA GLY A 82 -11.94 42.82 31.28
C GLY A 82 -11.77 42.29 29.86
N PHE A 83 -10.54 42.33 29.33
CA PHE A 83 -10.22 41.80 28.02
C PHE A 83 -10.52 40.30 27.90
N TYR A 84 -10.07 39.48 28.85
CA TYR A 84 -10.33 38.03 28.81
C TYR A 84 -11.80 37.69 29.03
N ARG A 85 -12.50 38.43 29.90
CA ARG A 85 -13.93 38.25 30.13
C ARG A 85 -14.72 38.59 28.87
N ASP A 86 -14.41 39.71 28.23
CA ASP A 86 -15.03 40.13 26.98
C ASP A 86 -14.71 39.15 25.84
N TRP A 87 -13.50 38.61 25.82
CA TRP A 87 -13.09 37.61 24.83
C TRP A 87 -13.81 36.26 25.05
N LEU A 88 -13.94 35.81 26.30
CA LEU A 88 -14.68 34.59 26.65
C LEU A 88 -16.19 34.75 26.36
N LEU A 89 -16.75 35.94 26.63
CA LEU A 89 -18.15 36.26 26.32
C LEU A 89 -18.41 36.45 24.81
N ARG A 90 -17.37 36.74 24.02
CA ARG A 90 -17.45 36.77 22.55
C ARG A 90 -17.47 35.39 21.92
N ILE A 91 -17.05 34.34 22.64
CA ILE A 91 -17.18 32.97 22.15
C ILE A 91 -18.67 32.60 22.24
N PRO A 92 -19.34 32.35 21.10
CA PRO A 92 -20.75 32.04 21.10
C PRO A 92 -20.99 30.74 21.88
N THR A 93 -22.10 30.67 22.62
CA THR A 93 -22.51 29.45 23.34
C THR A 93 -22.63 28.25 22.39
N GLU A 94 -22.96 28.51 21.13
CA GLU A 94 -22.99 27.53 20.04
C GLU A 94 -21.67 26.77 19.87
N PHE A 95 -20.52 27.43 20.10
CA PHE A 95 -19.21 26.78 20.03
C PHE A 95 -19.02 25.72 21.12
N TRP A 96 -19.45 26.02 22.35
CA TRP A 96 -19.34 25.07 23.46
C TRP A 96 -20.29 23.88 23.30
N ILE A 97 -21.50 24.15 22.79
CA ILE A 97 -22.48 23.11 22.49
C ILE A 97 -21.97 22.22 21.34
N SER A 98 -21.43 22.81 20.27
CA SER A 98 -20.89 22.04 19.14
C SER A 98 -19.69 21.19 19.55
N LEU A 99 -18.78 21.73 20.36
CA LEU A 99 -17.63 20.98 20.90
C LEU A 99 -18.09 19.82 21.79
N ALA A 100 -19.07 20.04 22.67
CA ALA A 100 -19.60 18.97 23.52
C ALA A 100 -20.27 17.86 22.70
N ILE A 101 -21.05 18.22 21.67
CA ILE A 101 -21.66 17.26 20.73
C ILE A 101 -20.59 16.50 19.96
N ALA A 102 -19.54 17.17 19.48
CA ALA A 102 -18.42 16.55 18.78
C ALA A 102 -17.70 15.52 19.67
N LEU A 103 -17.37 15.89 20.91
CA LEU A 103 -16.74 14.99 21.87
C LEU A 103 -17.63 13.78 22.18
N PHE A 104 -18.93 13.99 22.36
CA PHE A 104 -19.88 12.91 22.57
C PHE A 104 -19.94 11.96 21.38
N LYS A 105 -19.99 12.48 20.15
CA LYS A 105 -19.95 11.68 18.91
C LYS A 105 -18.66 10.85 18.82
N CYS A 106 -17.51 11.43 19.14
CA CYS A 106 -16.23 10.70 19.15
C CYS A 106 -16.23 9.57 20.18
N ILE A 107 -16.63 9.84 21.42
CA ILE A 107 -16.69 8.83 22.48
C ILE A 107 -17.65 7.70 22.08
N SER A 108 -18.83 8.06 21.58
CA SER A 108 -19.84 7.10 21.10
C SER A 108 -19.30 6.23 19.96
N LEU A 109 -18.63 6.84 18.96
CA LEU A 109 -18.03 6.13 17.83
C LEU A 109 -16.94 5.16 18.27
N LEU A 110 -16.02 5.60 19.14
CA LEU A 110 -14.93 4.75 19.64
C LEU A 110 -15.47 3.58 20.47
N LEU A 111 -16.54 3.80 21.24
CA LEU A 111 -17.21 2.75 21.98
C LEU A 111 -17.89 1.76 21.03
N LEU A 112 -18.58 2.25 19.99
CA LEU A 112 -19.19 1.43 18.95
C LEU A 112 -18.17 0.56 18.23
N VAL A 113 -17.01 1.13 17.85
CA VAL A 113 -15.90 0.39 17.24
C VAL A 113 -15.36 -0.70 18.16
N LYS A 114 -15.15 -0.37 19.44
CA LYS A 114 -14.69 -1.36 20.44
C LYS A 114 -15.71 -2.49 20.63
N LEU A 115 -17.01 -2.18 20.56
CA LEU A 115 -18.09 -3.15 20.68
C LEU A 115 -18.23 -4.01 19.41
N SER A 116 -18.04 -3.45 18.21
CA SER A 116 -18.23 -4.16 16.94
C SER A 116 -17.07 -5.10 16.58
N LEU A 117 -15.84 -4.76 16.95
CA LEU A 117 -14.65 -5.58 16.71
C LEU A 117 -14.77 -7.04 17.18
N PRO A 118 -15.21 -7.37 18.40
CA PRO A 118 -15.36 -8.77 18.81
C PRO A 118 -16.38 -9.54 17.97
N TYR A 119 -17.46 -8.90 17.48
CA TYR A 119 -18.42 -9.56 16.58
C TYR A 119 -17.79 -9.85 15.22
N LEU A 120 -17.03 -8.90 14.67
CA LEU A 120 -16.30 -9.10 13.43
C LEU A 120 -15.25 -10.22 13.54
N ARG A 121 -14.54 -10.25 14.67
CA ARG A 121 -13.57 -11.32 14.94
C ARG A 121 -14.25 -12.68 14.99
N ARG A 122 -15.37 -12.77 15.70
CA ARG A 122 -16.16 -13.99 15.83
C ARG A 122 -16.74 -14.46 14.48
N SER A 123 -17.19 -13.56 13.62
CA SER A 123 -17.70 -13.93 12.29
C SER A 123 -16.57 -14.43 11.38
N LEU A 124 -15.40 -13.81 11.42
CA LEU A 124 -14.22 -14.29 10.69
C LEU A 124 -13.72 -15.64 11.22
N ASP A 125 -13.72 -15.88 12.52
CA ASP A 125 -13.37 -17.18 13.10
C ASP A 125 -14.37 -18.28 12.73
N TRP A 126 -15.65 -17.92 12.57
CA TRP A 126 -16.66 -18.83 12.05
C TRP A 126 -16.41 -19.15 10.58
N ALA A 127 -16.13 -18.14 9.75
CA ALA A 127 -15.80 -18.31 8.33
C ALA A 127 -14.50 -19.12 8.13
N CYS A 128 -13.49 -18.92 8.98
CA CYS A 128 -12.25 -19.69 8.98
C CYS A 128 -12.52 -21.19 9.23
N ARG A 129 -13.33 -21.51 10.24
CA ARG A 129 -13.72 -22.90 10.53
C ARG A 129 -14.53 -23.53 9.40
N TYR A 130 -15.41 -22.74 8.79
CA TYR A 130 -16.16 -23.20 7.62
C TYR A 130 -15.23 -23.52 6.44
N ALA A 131 -14.26 -22.65 6.16
CA ALA A 131 -13.28 -22.87 5.10
C ALA A 131 -12.40 -24.11 5.34
N GLN A 132 -11.89 -24.28 6.57
CA GLN A 132 -11.10 -25.46 6.96
C GLN A 132 -11.88 -26.77 6.79
N ASN A 133 -13.16 -26.78 7.16
CA ASN A 133 -14.00 -27.99 7.01
C ASN A 133 -14.39 -28.29 5.55
N SER A 134 -14.22 -27.34 4.62
CA SER A 134 -14.57 -27.52 3.21
C SER A 134 -13.47 -28.21 2.40
N ASP A 135 -12.20 -28.05 2.79
CA ASP A 135 -11.06 -28.74 2.17
C ASP A 135 -10.81 -30.05 2.93
N GLN A 136 -10.94 -31.21 2.28
CA GLN A 136 -10.60 -32.51 2.87
C GLN A 136 -9.07 -32.72 3.08
N LEU A 137 -8.27 -31.66 2.92
CA LEU A 137 -6.81 -31.67 2.96
C LEU A 137 -6.31 -30.89 4.18
N VAL A 138 -6.16 -31.61 5.30
CA VAL A 138 -5.64 -31.10 6.60
C VAL A 138 -4.30 -30.34 6.47
N ALA A 139 -3.52 -30.64 5.43
CA ALA A 139 -2.25 -29.97 5.14
C ALA A 139 -2.41 -28.45 4.86
N ASN A 140 -3.61 -27.96 4.55
CA ASN A 140 -3.88 -26.56 4.23
C ASN A 140 -4.52 -25.77 5.40
N ASP A 141 -4.82 -26.41 6.53
CA ASP A 141 -5.55 -25.75 7.64
C ASP A 141 -4.77 -24.61 8.27
N GLU A 142 -3.44 -24.76 8.36
CA GLU A 142 -2.55 -23.74 8.94
C GLU A 142 -2.42 -22.51 8.04
N SER A 143 -2.36 -22.71 6.72
CA SER A 143 -2.25 -21.60 5.75
C SER A 143 -3.55 -20.80 5.70
N ILE A 144 -4.72 -21.48 5.71
CA ILE A 144 -6.05 -20.87 5.77
C ILE A 144 -6.16 -20.03 7.04
N ARG A 145 -5.79 -20.59 8.20
CA ARG A 145 -5.84 -19.85 9.47
C ARG A 145 -4.95 -18.60 9.46
N LYS A 146 -3.72 -18.71 8.95
CA LYS A 146 -2.80 -17.56 8.79
C LYS A 146 -3.38 -16.47 7.88
N ALA A 147 -4.12 -16.85 6.83
CA ALA A 147 -4.78 -15.90 5.93
C ALA A 147 -5.92 -15.16 6.65
N PHE A 148 -6.78 -15.88 7.38
CA PHE A 148 -7.87 -15.28 8.15
C PHE A 148 -7.36 -14.39 9.30
N ASP A 149 -6.31 -14.78 10.01
CA ASP A 149 -5.67 -13.93 11.03
C ASP A 149 -5.13 -12.63 10.42
N THR A 150 -4.55 -12.71 9.21
CA THR A 150 -4.07 -11.54 8.49
C THR A 150 -5.23 -10.64 8.07
N LEU A 151 -6.31 -11.19 7.55
CA LEU A 151 -7.53 -10.46 7.17
C LEU A 151 -8.17 -9.78 8.40
N GLN A 152 -8.29 -10.50 9.52
CA GLN A 152 -8.82 -9.97 10.78
C GLN A 152 -7.99 -8.79 11.28
N ARG A 153 -6.66 -8.87 11.18
CA ARG A 153 -5.76 -7.77 11.53
C ARG A 153 -5.97 -6.55 10.63
N ILE A 154 -6.06 -6.76 9.30
CA ILE A 154 -6.27 -5.70 8.32
C ILE A 154 -7.58 -4.97 8.59
N LEU A 155 -8.68 -5.71 8.76
CA LEU A 155 -9.98 -5.12 9.06
C LEU A 155 -9.99 -4.36 10.38
N ALA A 156 -9.37 -4.92 11.44
CA ALA A 156 -9.31 -4.25 12.73
C ALA A 156 -8.57 -2.90 12.66
N ILE A 157 -7.40 -2.87 12.01
CA ILE A 157 -6.63 -1.63 11.84
C ILE A 157 -7.39 -0.63 10.97
N SER A 158 -8.03 -1.09 9.89
CA SER A 158 -8.81 -0.24 8.99
C SER A 158 -9.99 0.43 9.70
N ILE A 159 -10.71 -0.32 10.55
CA ILE A 159 -11.82 0.23 11.35
C ILE A 159 -11.33 1.28 12.33
N TRP A 160 -10.19 1.05 13.00
CA TRP A 160 -9.60 2.06 13.90
C TRP A 160 -9.14 3.31 13.18
N LEU A 161 -8.50 3.17 12.01
CA LEU A 161 -8.09 4.29 11.18
C LEU A 161 -9.31 5.08 10.67
N LEU A 162 -10.36 4.40 10.19
CA LEU A 162 -11.61 5.03 9.78
C LEU A 162 -12.26 5.80 10.93
N ALA A 163 -12.28 5.22 12.14
CA ALA A 163 -12.79 5.89 13.32
C ALA A 163 -11.99 7.15 13.65
N LEU A 164 -10.67 7.12 13.44
CA LEU A 164 -9.81 8.28 13.61
C LEU A 164 -10.10 9.39 12.59
N VAL A 165 -10.36 9.04 11.32
CA VAL A 165 -10.77 10.01 10.27
C VAL A 165 -12.08 10.69 10.67
N LEU A 166 -13.09 9.89 11.06
CA LEU A 166 -14.40 10.42 11.45
C LEU A 166 -14.34 11.26 12.73
N CYS A 167 -13.48 10.91 13.69
CA CYS A 167 -13.25 11.74 14.86
C CYS A 167 -12.61 13.09 14.49
N ALA A 168 -11.66 13.12 13.54
CA ALA A 168 -11.07 14.37 13.08
C ALA A 168 -12.11 15.30 12.43
N ASP A 169 -13.03 14.73 11.65
CA ASP A 169 -14.14 15.45 11.03
C ASP A 169 -15.14 15.97 12.08
N PHE A 170 -15.53 15.14 13.05
CA PHE A 170 -16.44 15.56 14.14
C PHE A 170 -15.85 16.68 14.99
N LEU A 171 -14.54 16.68 15.23
CA LEU A 171 -13.85 17.74 15.96
C LEU A 171 -13.69 19.04 15.15
N GLN A 172 -14.11 19.06 13.87
CA GLN A 172 -13.96 20.20 12.97
C GLN A 172 -12.49 20.67 12.88
N LEU A 173 -11.57 19.70 12.84
CA LEU A 173 -10.16 20.00 12.63
C LEU A 173 -9.94 20.65 11.25
N PRO A 174 -8.84 21.41 11.06
CA PRO A 174 -8.50 21.95 9.73
C PRO A 174 -8.53 20.86 8.66
N GLU A 175 -9.16 21.13 7.52
CA GLU A 175 -9.47 20.15 6.45
C GLU A 175 -8.26 19.29 6.01
N VAL A 176 -7.07 19.87 6.12
CA VAL A 176 -5.78 19.21 5.88
C VAL A 176 -5.63 17.92 6.71
N ILE A 177 -6.07 17.91 7.97
CA ILE A 177 -5.91 16.76 8.88
C ILE A 177 -6.75 15.56 8.44
N PRO A 178 -8.10 15.64 8.32
CA PRO A 178 -8.92 14.50 7.89
C PRO A 178 -8.58 14.05 6.46
N GLU A 179 -8.17 14.97 5.56
CA GLU A 179 -7.74 14.63 4.20
C GLU A 179 -6.51 13.70 4.20
N TYR A 180 -5.41 14.08 4.88
CA TYR A 180 -4.22 13.25 4.95
C TYR A 180 -4.46 11.93 5.71
N LEU A 181 -5.36 11.94 6.71
CA LEU A 181 -5.73 10.74 7.44
C LEU A 181 -6.52 9.76 6.56
N ALA A 182 -7.38 10.27 5.69
CA ALA A 182 -8.09 9.48 4.69
C ALA A 182 -7.15 8.92 3.62
N ILE A 183 -6.18 9.71 3.14
CA ILE A 183 -5.12 9.24 2.22
C ILE A 183 -4.33 8.10 2.88
N ALA A 184 -3.95 8.24 4.16
CA ALA A 184 -3.23 7.21 4.90
C ALA A 184 -4.07 5.91 5.04
N LEU A 185 -5.37 6.01 5.31
CA LEU A 185 -6.28 4.87 5.35
C LEU A 185 -6.38 4.18 3.98
N LYS A 186 -6.60 4.95 2.91
CA LYS A 186 -6.65 4.42 1.53
C LYS A 186 -5.34 3.70 1.17
N ALA A 187 -4.20 4.29 1.48
CA ALA A 187 -2.89 3.70 1.21
C ALA A 187 -2.68 2.40 2.00
N TYR A 188 -3.03 2.39 3.28
CA TYR A 188 -2.98 1.17 4.09
C TYR A 188 -3.85 0.05 3.50
N LEU A 189 -5.09 0.37 3.11
CA LEU A 189 -6.00 -0.59 2.50
C LEU A 189 -5.48 -1.10 1.15
N ALA A 190 -4.99 -0.21 0.28
CA ALA A 190 -4.43 -0.58 -1.02
C ALA A 190 -3.25 -1.56 -0.87
N ILE A 191 -2.32 -1.29 0.05
CA ILE A 191 -1.17 -2.17 0.33
C ILE A 191 -1.66 -3.49 0.92
N ALA A 192 -2.54 -3.45 1.91
CA ALA A 192 -3.00 -4.64 2.64
C ALA A 192 -3.80 -5.59 1.73
N ILE A 193 -4.75 -5.05 0.96
CA ILE A 193 -5.54 -5.80 -0.02
C ILE A 193 -4.61 -6.30 -1.13
N GLY A 194 -3.72 -5.45 -1.63
CA GLY A 194 -2.74 -5.82 -2.64
C GLY A 194 -1.88 -7.02 -2.25
N GLN A 195 -1.36 -7.04 -1.02
CA GLN A 195 -0.61 -8.18 -0.50
C GLN A 195 -1.45 -9.45 -0.40
N LEU A 196 -2.74 -9.34 -0.05
CA LEU A 196 -3.66 -10.49 -0.04
C LEU A 196 -3.88 -11.02 -1.46
N VAL A 197 -4.08 -10.13 -2.43
CA VAL A 197 -4.26 -10.49 -3.85
C VAL A 197 -3.01 -11.17 -4.39
N VAL A 198 -1.81 -10.64 -4.16
CA VAL A 198 -0.54 -11.26 -4.59
C VAL A 198 -0.42 -12.69 -4.04
N LYS A 199 -0.69 -12.89 -2.75
CA LYS A 199 -0.65 -14.22 -2.13
C LYS A 199 -1.70 -15.15 -2.73
N ALA A 200 -2.93 -14.68 -2.91
CA ALA A 200 -4.01 -15.46 -3.51
C ALA A 200 -3.66 -15.86 -4.95
N THR A 201 -3.13 -14.93 -5.76
CA THR A 201 -2.65 -15.20 -7.12
C THR A 201 -1.54 -16.25 -7.13
N SER A 202 -0.56 -16.17 -6.21
CA SER A 202 0.48 -17.20 -6.11
C SER A 202 -0.10 -18.58 -5.82
N VAL A 203 -1.02 -18.69 -4.85
CA VAL A 203 -1.66 -19.97 -4.48
C VAL A 203 -2.53 -20.52 -5.62
N LEU A 204 -3.26 -19.65 -6.33
CA LEU A 204 -4.02 -20.04 -7.51
C LEU A 204 -3.11 -20.60 -8.60
N ILE A 205 -1.96 -19.96 -8.85
CA ILE A 205 -0.99 -20.44 -9.83
C ILE A 205 -0.38 -21.78 -9.39
N ASP A 206 -0.07 -21.97 -8.11
CA ASP A 206 0.41 -23.26 -7.58
C ASP A 206 -0.63 -24.37 -7.74
N THR A 207 -1.90 -24.04 -7.51
CA THR A 207 -3.00 -24.99 -7.66
C THR A 207 -3.22 -25.34 -9.12
N LEU A 208 -3.16 -24.36 -10.02
CA LEU A 208 -3.20 -24.58 -11.46
C LEU A 208 -2.01 -25.43 -11.94
N ASP A 209 -0.79 -25.21 -11.43
CA ASP A 209 0.40 -26.02 -11.74
C ASP A 209 0.25 -27.47 -11.28
N ALA A 210 -0.27 -27.69 -10.08
CA ALA A 210 -0.52 -29.03 -9.56
C ALA A 210 -1.63 -29.76 -10.35
N LEU A 211 -2.71 -29.05 -10.69
CA LEU A 211 -3.81 -29.62 -11.48
C LEU A 211 -3.37 -29.93 -12.91
N SER A 212 -2.65 -29.02 -13.57
CA SER A 212 -2.17 -29.23 -14.94
C SER A 212 -1.25 -30.46 -15.04
N LEU A 213 -0.38 -30.69 -14.05
CA LEU A 213 0.45 -31.90 -13.96
C LEU A 213 -0.40 -33.16 -13.76
N ARG A 214 -1.40 -33.12 -12.87
CA ARG A 214 -2.28 -34.27 -12.62
C ARG A 214 -3.10 -34.66 -13.85
N PHE A 215 -3.48 -33.69 -14.68
CA PHE A 215 -4.25 -33.90 -15.91
C PHE A 215 -3.39 -34.02 -17.18
N ALA A 216 -2.06 -33.93 -17.05
CA ALA A 216 -1.12 -34.20 -18.13
C ALA A 216 -0.96 -35.71 -18.37
N SER A 217 -2.04 -36.38 -18.78
CA SER A 217 -2.00 -37.75 -19.30
C SER A 217 -1.75 -37.75 -20.82
N GLY A 218 -1.14 -38.83 -21.31
CA GLY A 218 -0.40 -38.89 -22.59
C GLY A 218 -1.14 -38.56 -23.89
N ASP A 219 -2.48 -38.44 -23.86
CA ASP A 219 -3.32 -38.15 -25.04
C ASP A 219 -3.87 -36.71 -25.08
N ASN A 220 -3.66 -35.91 -24.02
CA ASN A 220 -4.17 -34.54 -23.94
C ASN A 220 -3.10 -33.51 -24.33
N GLY A 221 -3.52 -32.38 -24.93
CA GLY A 221 -2.64 -31.25 -25.30
C GLY A 221 -1.85 -30.64 -24.13
N LEU A 222 -2.20 -30.99 -22.88
CA LEU A 222 -1.46 -30.69 -21.66
C LEU A 222 -0.10 -31.39 -21.57
N ARG A 223 0.25 -32.31 -22.47
CA ARG A 223 1.58 -32.93 -22.54
C ARG A 223 2.71 -31.91 -22.72
N TYR A 224 2.45 -30.77 -23.35
CA TYR A 224 3.44 -29.69 -23.52
C TYR A 224 3.60 -28.80 -22.29
N TYR A 225 2.76 -28.97 -21.26
CA TYR A 225 2.79 -28.16 -20.04
C TYR A 225 4.12 -28.24 -19.30
N GLU A 226 4.76 -29.42 -19.25
CA GLU A 226 6.06 -29.60 -18.57
C GLU A 226 7.14 -28.65 -19.09
N ARG A 227 7.11 -28.31 -20.38
CA ARG A 227 8.03 -27.33 -20.97
C ARG A 227 7.70 -25.91 -20.55
N PHE A 228 6.42 -25.53 -20.46
CA PHE A 228 6.01 -24.21 -19.97
C PHE A 228 6.19 -24.04 -18.45
N ARG A 229 6.39 -25.12 -17.70
CA ARG A 229 6.52 -25.09 -16.25
C ARG A 229 7.61 -24.15 -15.74
N HIS A 230 8.72 -24.01 -16.47
CA HIS A 230 9.79 -23.09 -16.08
C HIS A 230 9.38 -21.60 -16.18
N LEU A 231 8.31 -21.28 -16.90
CA LEU A 231 7.72 -19.93 -16.98
C LEU A 231 6.75 -19.64 -15.84
N VAL A 232 6.29 -20.64 -15.09
CA VAL A 232 5.36 -20.46 -13.96
C VAL A 232 5.94 -19.52 -12.88
N PRO A 233 7.22 -19.66 -12.45
CA PRO A 233 7.83 -18.67 -11.56
C PRO A 233 7.88 -17.27 -12.16
N ALA A 234 8.15 -17.16 -13.47
CA ALA A 234 8.17 -15.87 -14.16
C ALA A 234 6.78 -15.23 -14.22
N LEU A 235 5.72 -16.01 -14.45
CA LEU A 235 4.33 -15.56 -14.43
C LEU A 235 3.96 -15.01 -13.05
N LYS A 236 4.30 -15.72 -11.98
CA LYS A 236 4.07 -15.26 -10.60
C LYS A 236 4.73 -13.91 -10.35
N LYS A 237 6.00 -13.77 -10.72
CA LYS A 237 6.74 -12.50 -10.54
C LYS A 237 6.21 -11.37 -11.39
N THR A 238 5.81 -11.66 -12.62
CA THR A 238 5.20 -10.68 -13.53
C THR A 238 3.90 -10.15 -12.93
N LEU A 239 3.01 -11.04 -12.47
CA LEU A 239 1.75 -10.63 -11.84
C LEU A 239 1.97 -9.90 -10.52
N GLU A 240 2.94 -10.34 -9.70
CA GLU A 240 3.33 -9.65 -8.47
C GLU A 240 3.78 -8.21 -8.76
N TYR A 241 4.64 -8.00 -9.76
CA TYR A 241 5.10 -6.65 -10.14
C TYR A 241 3.98 -5.79 -10.72
N VAL A 242 3.13 -6.35 -11.60
CA VAL A 242 1.96 -5.63 -12.12
C VAL A 242 1.06 -5.17 -10.98
N LEU A 243 0.76 -6.05 -10.01
CA LEU A 243 -0.04 -5.68 -8.84
C LEU A 243 0.63 -4.59 -8.00
N TYR A 244 1.94 -4.65 -7.78
CA TYR A 244 2.64 -3.59 -7.05
C TYR A 244 2.62 -2.24 -7.77
N VAL A 245 2.74 -2.22 -9.10
CA VAL A 245 2.63 -0.99 -9.89
C VAL A 245 1.22 -0.41 -9.78
N LEU A 246 0.18 -1.24 -9.86
CA LEU A 246 -1.21 -0.80 -9.69
C LEU A 246 -1.48 -0.27 -8.28
N ILE A 247 -0.95 -0.92 -7.23
CA ILE A 247 -1.06 -0.43 -5.85
C ILE A 247 -0.37 0.92 -5.71
N ALA A 248 0.84 1.07 -6.27
CA ALA A 248 1.57 2.33 -6.25
C ALA A 248 0.79 3.43 -6.99
N GLN A 249 0.21 3.14 -8.16
CA GLN A 249 -0.62 4.07 -8.92
C GLN A 249 -1.79 4.60 -8.10
N ILE A 250 -2.53 3.71 -7.41
CA ILE A 250 -3.66 4.09 -6.56
C ILE A 250 -3.22 5.07 -5.45
N ILE A 251 -2.07 4.81 -4.82
CA ILE A 251 -1.55 5.64 -3.71
C ILE A 251 -1.03 6.98 -4.22
N VAL A 252 -0.22 6.95 -5.27
CA VAL A 252 0.46 8.13 -5.83
C VAL A 252 -0.54 9.11 -6.41
N ARG A 253 -1.62 8.63 -7.06
CA ARG A 253 -2.69 9.48 -7.63
C ARG A 253 -3.40 10.33 -6.57
N GLU A 254 -3.49 9.85 -5.35
CA GLU A 254 -4.14 10.56 -4.23
C GLU A 254 -3.22 11.62 -3.59
N ILE A 255 -1.92 11.62 -3.91
CA ILE A 255 -0.94 12.55 -3.34
C ILE A 255 -0.61 13.61 -4.40
N ALA A 256 -1.28 14.76 -4.32
CA ALA A 256 -1.17 15.87 -5.28
C ALA A 256 0.26 16.16 -5.81
N PRO A 257 1.31 16.34 -4.98
CA PRO A 257 2.64 16.69 -5.47
C PRO A 257 3.33 15.61 -6.32
N ILE A 258 2.92 14.35 -6.21
CA ILE A 258 3.53 13.23 -6.95
C ILE A 258 2.56 12.55 -7.92
N SER A 259 1.33 13.07 -8.03
CA SER A 259 0.26 12.48 -8.86
C SER A 259 0.67 12.25 -10.33
N TRP A 260 1.55 13.09 -10.88
CA TRP A 260 2.11 12.95 -12.23
C TRP A 260 2.83 11.60 -12.48
N LEU A 261 3.37 10.97 -11.44
CA LEU A 261 4.01 9.65 -11.56
C LEU A 261 2.99 8.54 -11.85
N ALA A 262 1.72 8.73 -11.47
CA ALA A 262 0.67 7.73 -11.70
C ALA A 262 0.28 7.61 -13.18
N GLU A 263 0.64 8.60 -14.01
CA GLU A 263 0.40 8.57 -15.46
C GLU A 263 1.24 7.48 -16.14
N TYR A 264 2.46 7.23 -15.65
CA TYR A 264 3.39 6.24 -16.21
C TYR A 264 3.07 4.77 -15.86
N ALA A 265 2.05 4.54 -15.03
CA ALA A 265 1.77 3.20 -14.52
C ALA A 265 1.36 2.24 -15.64
N ASP A 266 0.58 2.70 -16.60
CA ASP A 266 0.10 1.88 -17.71
C ASP A 266 1.24 1.47 -18.63
N GLU A 267 2.18 2.38 -18.93
CA GLU A 267 3.39 2.10 -19.70
C GLU A 267 4.29 1.09 -18.97
N ILE A 268 4.45 1.23 -17.65
CA ILE A 268 5.24 0.28 -16.84
C ILE A 268 4.61 -1.12 -16.87
N VAL A 269 3.29 -1.23 -16.70
CA VAL A 269 2.58 -2.51 -16.78
C VAL A 269 2.74 -3.13 -18.16
N GLN A 270 2.64 -2.33 -19.24
CA GLN A 270 2.87 -2.81 -20.60
C GLN A 270 4.30 -3.30 -20.81
N MET A 271 5.32 -2.58 -20.32
CA MET A 271 6.73 -3.01 -20.39
C MET A 271 6.95 -4.36 -19.70
N ILE A 272 6.39 -4.55 -18.50
CA ILE A 272 6.45 -5.82 -17.76
C ILE A 272 5.76 -6.93 -18.56
N GLY A 273 4.59 -6.64 -19.13
CA GLY A 273 3.82 -7.57 -19.96
C GLY A 273 4.58 -8.02 -21.21
N ILE A 274 5.21 -7.09 -21.93
CA ILE A 274 6.02 -7.39 -23.12
C ILE A 274 7.17 -8.32 -22.78
N TYR A 275 7.91 -8.02 -21.70
CA TYR A 275 9.03 -8.86 -21.26
C TYR A 275 8.59 -10.31 -21.02
N PHE A 276 7.48 -10.51 -20.31
CA PHE A 276 6.92 -11.83 -20.07
C PHE A 276 6.44 -12.50 -21.37
N LEU A 277 5.72 -11.77 -22.23
CA LEU A 277 5.20 -12.27 -23.49
C LEU A 277 6.31 -12.73 -24.43
N CYS A 278 7.45 -12.02 -24.47
CA CYS A 278 8.62 -12.45 -25.25
C CYS A 278 9.12 -13.83 -24.81
N GLY A 279 9.22 -14.06 -23.50
CA GLY A 279 9.61 -15.37 -22.95
C GLY A 279 8.66 -16.48 -23.37
N VAL A 280 7.35 -16.23 -23.29
CA VAL A 280 6.31 -17.18 -23.70
C VAL A 280 6.38 -17.50 -25.20
N ILE A 281 6.53 -16.49 -26.06
CA ILE A 281 6.60 -16.69 -27.52
C ILE A 281 7.87 -17.43 -27.91
N ILE A 282 9.02 -17.10 -27.31
CA ILE A 282 10.28 -17.81 -27.58
C ILE A 282 10.12 -19.29 -27.27
N GLU A 283 9.53 -19.62 -26.12
CA GLU A 283 9.34 -21.02 -25.74
C GLU A 283 8.33 -21.73 -26.66
N PHE A 284 7.23 -21.06 -27.01
CA PHE A 284 6.26 -21.58 -27.95
C PHE A 284 6.90 -21.92 -29.31
N VAL A 285 7.76 -21.03 -29.83
CA VAL A 285 8.49 -21.29 -31.08
C VAL A 285 9.49 -22.43 -30.93
N ASN A 286 10.18 -22.54 -29.79
CA ASN A 286 11.08 -23.65 -29.51
C ASN A 286 10.35 -25.00 -29.59
N ILE A 287 9.15 -25.07 -28.99
CA ILE A 287 8.30 -26.27 -29.01
C ILE A 287 7.89 -26.62 -30.44
N LEU A 288 7.40 -25.64 -31.20
CA LEU A 288 6.91 -25.84 -32.55
C LEU A 288 8.03 -26.30 -33.50
N LEU A 289 9.25 -25.76 -33.34
CA LEU A 289 10.43 -26.19 -34.10
C LEU A 289 10.88 -27.62 -33.74
N GLU A 290 10.83 -27.99 -32.47
CA GLU A 290 11.19 -29.35 -32.04
C GLU A 290 10.17 -30.39 -32.52
N ASP A 291 8.88 -30.08 -32.44
CA ASP A 291 7.80 -30.98 -32.90
C ASP A 291 7.83 -31.17 -34.42
N LEU A 292 8.07 -30.11 -35.21
CA LEU A 292 8.23 -30.18 -36.66
C LEU A 292 9.38 -31.11 -37.09
N VAL A 293 10.38 -31.26 -36.22
CA VAL A 293 11.60 -32.02 -36.50
C VAL A 293 11.46 -33.47 -36.03
N LEU A 294 10.84 -33.70 -34.88
CA LEU A 294 10.68 -35.02 -34.27
C LEU A 294 9.56 -35.85 -34.90
N LYS A 295 8.58 -35.26 -35.58
CA LYS A 295 7.45 -35.99 -36.19
C LYS A 295 7.71 -36.59 -37.59
N THR A 296 8.88 -36.41 -38.17
CA THR A 296 9.22 -37.00 -39.48
C THR A 296 10.15 -38.20 -39.30
N ASP A 297 9.57 -39.41 -39.26
CA ASP A 297 10.25 -40.68 -38.98
C ASP A 297 11.07 -41.25 -40.15
N GLU A 298 11.04 -40.65 -41.35
CA GLU A 298 11.78 -41.13 -42.52
C GLU A 298 12.83 -40.13 -43.01
N LEU A 299 13.87 -39.89 -42.22
CA LEU A 299 14.98 -39.00 -42.61
C LEU A 299 16.30 -39.77 -42.68
N THR A 300 17.03 -39.59 -43.78
CA THR A 300 18.40 -40.10 -43.94
C THR A 300 19.34 -39.41 -42.95
N ASP A 301 20.43 -40.08 -42.54
CA ASP A 301 21.39 -39.54 -41.54
C ASP A 301 21.92 -38.13 -41.90
N LEU A 302 22.13 -37.86 -43.19
CA LEU A 302 22.51 -36.53 -43.71
C LEU A 302 21.42 -35.46 -43.50
N GLN A 303 20.15 -35.82 -43.63
CA GLN A 303 19.03 -34.89 -43.42
C GLN A 303 18.83 -34.58 -41.94
N ARG A 304 19.07 -35.57 -41.07
CA ARG A 304 19.05 -35.40 -39.61
C ARG A 304 20.15 -34.45 -39.14
N GLN A 305 21.38 -34.62 -39.66
CA GLN A 305 22.53 -33.80 -39.30
C GLN A 305 22.40 -32.34 -39.78
N ARG A 306 21.82 -32.11 -40.98
CA ARG A 306 21.47 -30.76 -41.47
C ARG A 306 20.38 -30.09 -40.62
N ARG A 307 19.36 -30.82 -40.18
CA ARG A 307 18.31 -30.26 -39.31
C ARG A 307 18.84 -29.86 -37.94
N LEU A 308 19.72 -30.67 -37.34
CA LEU A 308 20.35 -30.37 -36.05
C LEU A 308 21.21 -29.09 -36.06
N THR A 309 21.69 -28.65 -37.23
CA THR A 309 22.44 -27.40 -37.37
C THR A 309 21.55 -26.20 -37.71
N ILE A 310 20.46 -26.39 -38.46
CA ILE A 310 19.54 -25.30 -38.83
C ILE A 310 18.64 -24.87 -37.67
N ILE A 311 18.20 -25.80 -36.82
CA ILE A 311 17.26 -25.49 -35.72
C ILE A 311 17.85 -24.51 -34.69
N PRO A 312 19.09 -24.71 -34.16
CA PRO A 312 19.68 -23.77 -33.20
C PRO A 312 19.86 -22.37 -33.81
N LEU A 313 20.20 -22.30 -35.10
CA LEU A 313 20.30 -21.05 -35.86
C LEU A 313 18.93 -20.35 -35.93
N PHE A 314 17.88 -21.06 -36.31
CA PHE A 314 16.53 -20.50 -36.41
C PHE A 314 15.99 -20.05 -35.04
N LYS A 315 16.21 -20.85 -33.98
CA LYS A 315 15.88 -20.46 -32.59
C LYS A 315 16.57 -19.16 -32.19
N SER A 316 17.85 -19.02 -32.52
CA SER A 316 18.62 -17.80 -32.23
C SER A 316 18.07 -16.61 -33.01
N ILE A 317 17.80 -16.75 -34.31
CA ILE A 317 17.23 -15.68 -35.15
C ILE A 317 15.89 -15.21 -34.58
N VAL A 318 14.97 -16.14 -34.26
CA VAL A 318 13.67 -15.79 -33.68
C VAL A 318 13.84 -15.05 -32.36
N LYS A 319 14.71 -15.56 -31.47
CA LYS A 319 14.98 -14.94 -30.17
C LYS A 319 15.49 -13.51 -30.31
N TYR A 320 16.47 -13.26 -31.16
CA TYR A 320 17.03 -11.93 -31.39
C TYR A 320 16.01 -10.99 -32.03
N SER A 321 15.27 -11.45 -33.04
CA SER A 321 14.20 -10.67 -33.67
C SER A 321 13.11 -10.28 -32.66
N LEU A 322 12.73 -11.19 -31.77
CA LEU A 322 11.72 -10.91 -30.74
C LEU A 322 12.20 -9.86 -29.73
N TYR A 323 13.44 -9.98 -29.24
CA TYR A 323 13.99 -8.98 -28.33
C TYR A 323 14.19 -7.62 -29.00
N PHE A 324 14.59 -7.60 -30.27
CA PHE A 324 14.71 -6.37 -31.03
C PHE A 324 13.34 -5.67 -31.19
N ALA A 325 12.31 -6.43 -31.59
CA ALA A 325 10.95 -5.90 -31.70
C ALA A 325 10.40 -5.41 -30.35
N ALA A 326 10.66 -6.15 -29.26
CA ALA A 326 10.30 -5.76 -27.91
C ALA A 326 10.98 -4.46 -27.48
N ALA A 327 12.28 -4.33 -27.73
CA ALA A 327 13.04 -3.12 -27.42
C ALA A 327 12.51 -1.90 -28.17
N ILE A 328 12.20 -2.04 -29.46
CA ILE A 328 11.56 -0.98 -30.27
C ILE A 328 10.20 -0.58 -29.68
N TYR A 329 9.38 -1.55 -29.30
CA TYR A 329 8.06 -1.28 -28.75
C TYR A 329 8.16 -0.57 -27.40
N ILE A 330 9.06 -1.01 -26.52
CA ILE A 330 9.34 -0.35 -25.24
C ILE A 330 9.82 1.09 -25.45
N LEU A 331 10.68 1.31 -26.44
CA LEU A 331 11.19 2.65 -26.76
C LEU A 331 10.05 3.60 -27.17
N LYS A 332 9.12 3.08 -28.00
CA LYS A 332 7.91 3.81 -28.41
C LYS A 332 6.98 4.11 -27.22
N LEU A 333 6.84 3.19 -26.26
CA LEU A 333 6.04 3.42 -25.05
C LEU A 333 6.58 4.57 -24.19
N ILE A 334 7.90 4.72 -24.13
CA ILE A 334 8.56 5.80 -23.36
C ILE A 334 8.50 7.14 -24.14
N GLY A 335 7.93 7.16 -25.34
CA GLY A 335 7.81 8.35 -26.18
C GLY A 335 9.06 8.66 -27.00
N ILE A 336 10.01 7.73 -27.10
CA ILE A 336 11.20 7.88 -27.93
C ILE A 336 10.90 7.28 -29.31
N ASP A 337 11.10 8.07 -30.37
CA ASP A 337 10.87 7.63 -31.76
C ASP A 337 11.87 6.51 -32.14
N PRO A 338 11.40 5.28 -32.44
CA PRO A 338 12.29 4.20 -32.86
C PRO A 338 12.74 4.30 -34.32
N GLY A 339 12.21 5.25 -35.11
CA GLY A 339 12.50 5.43 -36.53
C GLY A 339 14.00 5.41 -36.88
N PRO A 340 14.87 6.18 -36.19
CA PRO A 340 16.31 6.17 -36.45
C PRO A 340 16.98 4.81 -36.20
N ILE A 341 16.54 4.06 -35.18
CA ILE A 341 17.07 2.73 -34.86
C ILE A 341 16.60 1.71 -35.89
N LEU A 342 15.33 1.78 -36.31
CA LEU A 342 14.77 0.96 -37.39
C LEU A 342 15.49 1.22 -38.72
N ALA A 343 15.74 2.47 -39.07
CA ALA A 343 16.48 2.84 -40.27
C ALA A 343 17.93 2.32 -40.23
N GLY A 344 18.62 2.46 -39.10
CA GLY A 344 19.95 1.90 -38.90
C GLY A 344 19.99 0.37 -38.97
N ALA A 345 19.04 -0.31 -38.34
CA ALA A 345 18.92 -1.76 -38.41
C ALA A 345 18.58 -2.26 -39.82
N GLY A 346 17.78 -1.51 -40.58
CA GLY A 346 17.51 -1.79 -41.99
C GLY A 346 18.77 -1.71 -42.86
N ILE A 347 19.68 -0.77 -42.58
CA ILE A 347 20.96 -0.63 -43.30
C ILE A 347 21.94 -1.77 -42.95
N VAL A 348 21.94 -2.25 -41.69
CA VAL A 348 22.82 -3.36 -41.26
C VAL A 348 22.27 -4.73 -41.69
N GLY A 349 20.95 -4.83 -41.89
CA GLY A 349 20.27 -6.08 -42.27
C GLY A 349 20.21 -6.34 -43.78
N ILE A 350 20.42 -5.32 -44.62
CA ILE A 350 20.68 -5.44 -46.07
C ILE A 350 22.16 -5.71 -46.27
#